data_AF-A0A401FZA2-F1
#
_entry.id   AF-A0A401FZA2-F1
#
_cell.length_a   1.000
_cell.length_b   1.000
_cell.length_c   1.000
_cell.angle_alpha   90.00
_cell.angle_beta   90.00
_cell.angle_gamma   90.00
#
_symmetry.space_group_name_H-M   'P 1'
#
loop_
_entity.id
_entity.type
_entity.pdbx_description
1 polymer ?
#
loop_
_entity_poly.entity_id
_entity_poly.type
_entity_poly.pdbx_seq_one_letter_code
_entity_poly.pdbx_strand_id
1 'polypeptide(L)'
;MVALRRLDAMNPDIDRSRITLFCTMEPCLMCYGAILLSGIGTIVYAYEDVMGGGTACDLSALPPLYSDRRIDIVPHVLRRESLELFKAFFENSENSYWQGSLLERYTLEQ
;
A
#
# COMPACT_ATOMS: atom_id res chain seq x y z
N MET A 1 -8.42 0.23 3.47
CA MET A 1 -9.57 1.14 3.29
C MET A 1 -10.09 1.85 4.55
N VAL A 2 -9.86 1.35 5.77
CA VAL A 2 -10.39 1.98 6.99
C VAL A 2 -9.90 3.43 7.17
N ALA A 3 -8.62 3.71 6.89
CA ALA A 3 -8.05 5.05 7.04
C ALA A 3 -8.74 6.10 6.16
N LEU A 4 -8.98 5.81 4.88
CA LEU A 4 -9.67 6.73 3.96
C LEU A 4 -11.12 6.99 4.39
N ARG A 5 -11.83 5.96 4.85
CA ARG A 5 -13.20 6.12 5.40
C ARG A 5 -13.22 6.99 6.65
N ARG A 6 -12.22 6.86 7.52
CA ARG A 6 -12.08 7.70 8.72
C ARG A 6 -11.75 9.14 8.37
N LEU A 7 -10.87 9.35 7.39
CA LEU A 7 -10.57 10.69 6.88
C LEU A 7 -11.84 11.40 6.42
N ASP A 8 -12.66 10.72 5.62
CA ASP A 8 -13.93 11.25 5.11
C ASP A 8 -14.91 11.63 6.24
N ALA A 9 -15.03 10.77 7.25
CA ALA A 9 -15.88 11.05 8.41
C ALA A 9 -15.35 12.18 9.31
N MET A 10 -14.04 12.41 9.36
CA MET A 10 -13.41 13.41 10.21
C MET A 10 -13.33 14.79 9.55
N ASN A 11 -13.04 14.83 8.25
CA ASN A 11 -12.86 16.08 7.51
C ASN A 11 -13.16 15.87 6.02
N PRO A 12 -14.44 15.93 5.61
CA PRO A 12 -14.83 15.63 4.23
C PRO A 12 -14.26 16.66 3.23
N ASP A 13 -14.12 17.92 3.65
CA ASP A 13 -13.75 19.06 2.81
C ASP A 13 -12.24 19.35 2.75
N ILE A 14 -11.40 18.51 3.38
CA ILE A 14 -9.96 18.70 3.38
C ILE A 14 -9.37 18.62 1.96
N ASP A 15 -8.39 19.47 1.67
CA ASP A 15 -7.59 19.35 0.44
C ASP A 15 -6.71 18.09 0.51
N ARG A 16 -7.23 16.98 -0.03
CA ARG A 16 -6.58 15.66 -0.02
C ARG A 16 -5.29 15.61 -0.81
N SER A 17 -5.10 16.54 -1.76
CA SER A 17 -3.86 16.62 -2.55
C SER A 17 -2.63 16.96 -1.71
N ARG A 18 -2.82 17.50 -0.49
CA ARG A 18 -1.75 17.81 0.47
C ARG A 18 -1.57 16.75 1.55
N ILE A 19 -2.34 15.67 1.51
CA ILE A 19 -2.27 14.60 2.50
C ILE A 19 -1.24 13.56 2.08
N THR A 20 -0.47 13.10 3.07
CA THR A 20 0.43 11.96 2.95
C THR A 20 -0.16 10.76 3.69
N LEU A 21 -0.39 9.66 2.98
CA LEU A 21 -0.86 8.41 3.54
C LEU A 21 0.33 7.49 3.82
N PHE A 22 0.47 7.04 5.06
CA PHE A 22 1.50 6.10 5.48
C PHE A 22 0.92 4.69 5.62
N CYS A 23 1.66 3.69 5.15
CA CYS A 23 1.30 2.28 5.31
C CYS A 23 2.55 1.43 5.55
N THR A 24 2.43 0.35 6.33
CA THR A 24 3.56 -0.54 6.65
C THR A 24 3.90 -1.47 5.47
N MET A 25 2.94 -1.72 4.58
CA MET A 25 3.17 -2.47 3.35
C MET A 25 2.63 -1.71 2.16
N GLU A 26 3.24 -1.92 1.00
CA GLU A 26 2.79 -1.39 -0.28
C GLU A 26 1.28 -1.65 -0.48
N PRO A 27 0.50 -0.64 -0.88
CA PRO A 27 -0.91 -0.84 -1.17
C PRO A 27 -1.13 -1.84 -2.30
N CYS A 28 -1.94 -2.88 -2.07
CA CYS A 28 -2.41 -3.74 -3.15
C CYS A 28 -3.29 -2.97 -4.16
N LEU A 29 -3.58 -3.57 -5.32
CA LEU A 29 -4.40 -2.94 -6.38
C LEU A 29 -5.71 -2.31 -5.89
N MET A 30 -6.45 -2.99 -4.99
CA MET A 30 -7.68 -2.45 -4.41
C MET A 30 -7.43 -1.17 -3.62
N CYS A 31 -6.42 -1.18 -2.74
CA CYS A 31 -6.08 -0.02 -1.93
C CYS A 31 -5.52 1.11 -2.81
N TYR A 32 -4.64 0.80 -3.76
CA TYR A 32 -4.06 1.78 -4.67
C TYR A 32 -5.13 2.50 -5.49
N GLY A 33 -6.05 1.76 -6.13
CA GLY A 33 -7.18 2.33 -6.85
C GLY A 33 -8.04 3.25 -5.98
N ALA A 34 -8.33 2.84 -4.74
CA ALA A 34 -9.11 3.66 -3.83
C ALA A 34 -8.37 4.94 -3.37
N ILE A 35 -7.05 4.89 -3.19
CA ILE A 35 -6.23 6.07 -2.87
C ILE A 35 -6.24 7.05 -4.04
N LEU A 36 -6.05 6.57 -5.27
CA LEU A 36 -6.13 7.38 -6.50
C LEU A 36 -7.48 8.10 -6.62
N LEU A 37 -8.58 7.36 -6.45
CA LEU A 37 -9.93 7.91 -6.50
C LEU A 37 -10.21 8.90 -5.36
N SER A 38 -9.54 8.73 -4.22
CA SER A 38 -9.66 9.66 -3.08
C SER A 38 -8.87 10.95 -3.28
N GLY A 39 -7.99 11.04 -4.28
CA GLY A 39 -7.21 12.25 -4.56
C GLY A 39 -6.12 12.56 -3.53
N ILE A 40 -5.61 11.54 -2.83
CA ILE A 40 -4.47 11.69 -1.91
C ILE A 40 -3.22 12.00 -2.73
N GLY A 41 -2.43 13.00 -2.29
CA GLY A 41 -1.25 13.46 -3.02
C GLY A 41 -0.04 12.55 -2.92
N THR A 42 0.19 11.93 -1.76
CA THR A 42 1.40 11.14 -1.52
C THR A 42 1.10 9.84 -0.79
N ILE A 43 1.70 8.74 -1.25
CA ILE A 43 1.78 7.45 -0.57
C ILE A 43 3.20 7.27 -0.06
N VAL A 44 3.33 6.94 1.22
CA VAL A 44 4.57 6.45 1.82
C VAL A 44 4.32 5.03 2.28
N TYR A 45 5.16 4.10 1.86
CA TYR A 45 5.10 2.72 2.36
C TYR A 45 6.45 2.20 2.84
N ALA A 46 6.40 1.26 3.78
CA ALA A 46 7.61 0.68 4.36
C ALA A 46 8.10 -0.55 3.59
N TYR A 47 7.30 -1.61 3.49
CA TYR A 47 7.71 -2.86 2.86
C TYR A 47 6.99 -3.09 1.53
N GLU A 48 7.74 -3.42 0.49
CA GLU A 48 7.19 -3.75 -0.83
C GLU A 48 6.39 -5.05 -0.83
N ASP A 49 5.37 -5.13 -1.68
CA ASP A 49 4.59 -6.35 -1.87
C ASP A 49 4.90 -6.92 -3.27
N VAL A 50 5.84 -7.86 -3.32
CA VAL A 50 6.28 -8.50 -4.58
C VAL A 50 5.22 -9.40 -5.23
N MET A 51 4.12 -9.67 -4.54
CA MET A 51 3.06 -10.56 -5.03
C MET A 51 1.83 -9.78 -5.49
N GLY A 52 1.43 -8.75 -4.75
CA GLY A 52 0.17 -8.02 -4.94
C GLY A 52 0.30 -6.50 -4.98
N GLY A 53 1.53 -5.95 -4.92
CA GLY A 53 1.82 -4.52 -4.91
C GLY A 53 1.19 -3.79 -6.09
N GLY A 54 0.37 -2.78 -5.78
CA GLY A 54 -0.36 -2.02 -6.79
C GLY A 54 0.40 -0.81 -7.32
N THR A 55 1.44 -0.34 -6.62
CA THR A 55 2.06 0.96 -6.94
C THR A 55 2.90 0.92 -8.22
N ALA A 56 3.30 -0.28 -8.67
CA ALA A 56 3.95 -0.50 -9.95
C ALA A 56 2.98 -0.51 -11.16
N CYS A 57 1.67 -0.34 -10.95
CA CYS A 57 0.70 -0.32 -12.04
C CYS A 57 0.89 0.91 -12.94
N ASP A 58 1.07 0.67 -14.24
CA ASP A 58 1.16 1.74 -15.24
C ASP A 58 -0.18 2.43 -15.43
N LEU A 59 -0.32 3.62 -14.83
CA LEU A 59 -1.54 4.42 -14.93
C LEU A 59 -1.82 4.89 -16.35
N SER A 60 -0.80 5.03 -17.21
CA SER A 60 -1.00 5.52 -18.58
C SER A 60 -1.77 4.54 -19.45
N ALA A 61 -1.80 3.26 -19.07
CA ALA A 61 -2.56 2.21 -19.72
C ALA A 61 -4.02 2.09 -19.22
N LEU A 62 -4.42 2.88 -18.22
CA LEU A 62 -5.75 2.83 -17.62
C LEU A 62 -6.70 3.89 -18.19
N PRO A 63 -8.02 3.76 -17.98
CA PRO A 63 -9.00 4.79 -18.38
C PRO A 63 -8.74 6.16 -17.72
N PRO A 64 -9.26 7.26 -18.30
CA PRO A 64 -9.02 8.65 -17.85
C PRO A 64 -9.18 8.90 -16.34
N LEU A 65 -10.13 8.21 -15.70
CA LEU A 65 -10.36 8.31 -14.26
C LEU A 65 -9.09 8.04 -13.41
N TYR A 66 -8.20 7.17 -13.90
CA TYR A 66 -6.95 6.78 -13.26
C TYR A 66 -5.73 7.39 -13.95
N SER A 67 -5.67 7.40 -15.29
CA SER A 67 -4.50 7.89 -16.03
C SER A 67 -4.21 9.37 -15.80
N ASP A 68 -5.24 10.17 -15.52
CA ASP A 68 -5.09 11.61 -15.29
C ASP A 68 -4.67 11.94 -13.85
N ARG A 69 -4.60 10.93 -12.97
CA ARG A 69 -4.21 11.11 -11.57
C ARG A 69 -2.71 11.26 -11.45
N ARG A 70 -2.30 12.13 -10.52
CA ARG A 70 -0.91 12.29 -10.10
C ARG A 70 -0.82 11.94 -8.63
N ILE A 71 0.14 11.09 -8.30
CA ILE A 71 0.41 10.67 -6.93
C ILE A 71 1.91 10.45 -6.77
N ASP A 72 2.47 10.99 -5.70
CA ASP A 72 3.86 10.76 -5.34
C ASP A 72 3.96 9.48 -4.52
N ILE A 73 4.93 8.64 -4.82
CA ILE A 73 5.17 7.38 -4.11
C ILE A 73 6.57 7.42 -3.51
N VAL A 74 6.63 7.27 -2.18
CA VAL A 74 7.88 7.19 -1.42
C VAL A 74 7.99 5.80 -0.80
N PRO A 75 8.77 4.89 -1.39
CA PRO A 75 8.91 3.54 -0.90
C PRO A 75 9.96 3.43 0.21
N HIS A 76 9.94 2.31 0.93
CA HIS A 76 11.01 1.85 1.81
C HIS A 76 11.29 2.66 3.09
N VAL A 77 10.33 3.47 3.55
CA VAL A 77 10.47 4.21 4.83
C VAL A 77 10.26 3.26 6.01
N LEU A 78 11.30 3.06 6.84
CA LEU A 78 11.29 2.05 7.93
C LEU A 78 11.02 0.63 7.41
N ARG A 79 11.53 0.30 6.21
CA ARG A 79 11.34 -1.01 5.57
C ARG A 79 11.72 -2.16 6.49
N ARG A 80 12.88 -2.07 7.15
CA ARG A 80 13.41 -3.14 8.00
C ARG A 80 12.47 -3.42 9.17
N GLU A 81 12.02 -2.38 9.85
CA GLU A 81 11.09 -2.49 10.98
C GLU A 81 9.78 -3.15 10.57
N SER A 82 9.27 -2.83 9.37
CA SER A 82 8.10 -3.50 8.85
C SER A 82 8.37 -4.94 8.40
N LEU A 83 9.52 -5.21 7.78
CA LEU A 83 9.93 -6.56 7.37
C LEU A 83 9.95 -7.51 8.58
N GLU A 84 10.50 -7.08 9.72
CA GLU A 84 10.52 -7.91 10.94
C GLU A 84 9.11 -8.29 11.42
N LEU A 85 8.12 -7.39 11.27
CA LEU A 85 6.73 -7.72 11.58
C LEU A 85 6.17 -8.79 10.64
N PHE A 86 6.50 -8.73 9.34
CA PHE A 86 6.05 -9.72 8.37
C PHE A 86 6.78 -11.06 8.52
N LYS A 87 8.07 -11.07 8.85
CA LYS A 87 8.79 -12.30 9.22
C LYS A 87 8.15 -12.97 10.42
N ALA A 88 7.93 -12.23 11.51
CA ALA A 88 7.26 -12.76 12.70
C ALA A 88 5.85 -13.29 12.40
N PHE A 89 5.13 -12.66 11.47
CA PHE A 89 3.83 -13.15 11.01
C PHE A 89 3.92 -14.49 10.27
N PHE A 90 4.87 -14.64 9.33
CA PHE A 90 5.04 -15.87 8.54
C PHE A 90 5.74 -17.01 9.28
N GLU A 91 6.62 -16.71 10.24
CA GLU A 91 7.27 -17.73 11.09
C GLU A 91 6.33 -18.35 12.13
N ASN A 92 5.18 -17.71 12.39
CA ASN A 92 4.18 -18.24 13.30
C ASN A 92 3.50 -19.48 12.72
N SER A 93 3.76 -20.67 13.29
CA SER A 93 3.21 -21.94 12.83
C SER A 93 1.69 -22.04 12.87
N GLU A 94 1.02 -21.23 13.68
CA GLU A 94 -0.46 -21.16 13.74
C GLU A 94 -1.05 -20.34 12.58
N ASN A 95 -0.22 -19.64 11.81
CA ASN A 95 -0.64 -18.81 10.70
C ASN A 95 -0.52 -19.56 9.37
N SER A 96 -1.67 -19.90 8.78
CA SER A 96 -1.73 -20.54 7.46
C SER A 96 -1.98 -19.55 6.32
N TYR A 97 -2.11 -18.25 6.62
CA TYR A 97 -2.43 -17.24 5.63
C TYR A 97 -1.25 -17.01 4.69
N TRP A 98 -1.46 -17.24 3.39
CA TRP A 98 -0.43 -17.16 2.33
C TRP A 98 0.79 -18.07 2.55
N GLN A 99 0.64 -19.15 3.30
CA GLN A 99 1.68 -20.17 3.42
C GLN A 99 2.02 -20.76 2.04
N GLY A 100 3.30 -20.89 1.74
CA GLY A 100 3.87 -21.32 0.45
C GLY A 100 3.81 -20.28 -0.66
N SER A 101 3.32 -19.06 -0.40
CA SER A 101 3.18 -18.01 -1.40
C SER A 101 4.53 -17.41 -1.82
N LEU A 102 4.51 -16.64 -2.92
CA LEU A 102 5.65 -15.83 -3.33
C LEU A 102 6.04 -14.82 -2.24
N LEU A 103 5.05 -14.16 -1.62
CA LEU A 103 5.28 -13.14 -0.60
C LEU A 103 5.95 -13.71 0.65
N GLU A 104 5.49 -14.88 1.11
CA GLU A 104 6.09 -15.55 2.28
C GLU A 104 7.56 -15.90 2.00
N ARG A 105 7.83 -16.64 0.92
CA ARG A 105 9.20 -17.04 0.57
C ARG A 105 10.12 -15.84 0.42
N TYR A 106 9.68 -14.82 -0.32
CA TYR A 106 10.43 -13.58 -0.48
C TYR A 106 10.71 -12.92 0.88
N THR A 107 9.73 -12.87 1.77
CA THR A 107 9.89 -12.23 3.10
C THR A 107 10.89 -12.96 3.99
N LEU A 108 10.85 -14.29 4.01
CA LEU A 108 11.73 -15.12 4.84
C LEU A 108 13.17 -15.17 4.30
N GLU A 109 13.38 -14.92 3.00
CA GLU A 109 14.70 -14.89 2.35
C GLU A 109 15.46 -13.55 2.53
N GLN A 110 14.82 -12.52 3.08
CA GLN A 110 15.35 -11.15 3.19
C GLN A 110 16.19 -10.89 4.43
#